data_AF-A0A8B6BVK4-F1
#
_entry.id   AF-A0A8B6BVK4-F1
#
_cell.length_a   1.000
_cell.length_b   1.000
_cell.length_c   1.000
_cell.angle_alpha   90.00
_cell.angle_beta   90.00
_cell.angle_gamma   90.00
#
_symmetry.space_group_name_H-M   'P 1'
#
loop_
_entity.id
_entity.type
_entity.pdbx_description
1 polymer ?
#
loop_
_entity_poly.entity_id
_entity_poly.type
_entity_poly.pdbx_seq_one_letter_code
_entity_poly.pdbx_strand_id
1 'polypeptide(L)'
;MLDTASLNKNMKTYINQVILQSLGNSVRETVRAIVKKEFKKLINNSSVPTSETGSNQTRDPDWIPIFIACPGNKRSVYRSWLTPAPFDESLEISLKTCEKDHKRRSIIDRWNWDADDLIDQVRVDLYKDSQVDAMFLFDGKGSSNVSWFSKERLIKSTYKDLSRTAKINFFSMAGLYDIDRHFYINSANGGCPNDFGWFQIIDSRLRHGTSGCTFDHLYGREYPYFMYATRNKAGHYDKEGDFGFADMMVTSVKKIK
;
A
#
# COMPACT_ATOMS: atom_id res chain seq x y z
N MET A 1 -33.33 -15.63 9.34
CA MET A 1 -33.12 -14.89 10.60
C MET A 1 -31.81 -14.16 10.49
N LEU A 2 -31.85 -12.83 10.40
CA LEU A 2 -30.66 -11.99 10.39
C LEU A 2 -30.07 -11.97 11.80
N ASP A 3 -28.81 -12.39 11.91
CA ASP A 3 -28.06 -12.40 13.17
C ASP A 3 -27.89 -10.96 13.69
N THR A 4 -28.50 -10.70 14.84
CA THR A 4 -28.51 -9.40 15.52
C THR A 4 -27.12 -8.97 15.99
N ALA A 5 -26.13 -9.88 16.05
CA ALA A 5 -24.74 -9.54 16.34
C ALA A 5 -24.01 -8.91 15.14
N SER A 6 -24.35 -9.32 13.91
CA SER A 6 -23.76 -8.78 12.67
C SER A 6 -24.32 -7.41 12.30
N LEU A 7 -25.62 -7.16 12.57
CA LEU A 7 -26.21 -5.83 12.43
C LEU A 7 -25.58 -4.82 13.42
N ASN A 8 -25.22 -5.22 14.63
CA ASN A 8 -24.75 -4.31 15.68
C ASN A 8 -23.29 -3.83 15.48
N LYS A 9 -22.43 -4.62 14.81
CA LYS A 9 -21.02 -4.25 14.54
C LYS A 9 -20.87 -3.31 13.33
N ASN A 10 -21.70 -3.51 12.30
CA ASN A 10 -21.74 -2.62 11.13
C ASN A 10 -22.47 -1.30 11.46
N MET A 11 -23.49 -1.35 12.32
CA MET A 11 -24.20 -0.16 12.78
C MET A 11 -23.34 0.72 13.70
N LYS A 12 -22.45 0.17 14.56
CA LYS A 12 -21.46 0.97 15.32
C LYS A 12 -20.44 1.69 14.42
N THR A 13 -20.04 1.08 13.31
CA THR A 13 -19.08 1.67 12.36
C THR A 13 -19.75 2.79 11.53
N TYR A 14 -21.02 2.59 11.13
CA TYR A 14 -21.82 3.58 10.43
C TYR A 14 -22.26 4.75 11.32
N ILE A 15 -22.65 4.46 12.58
CA ILE A 15 -22.99 5.47 13.59
C ILE A 15 -21.76 6.34 13.93
N ASN A 16 -20.55 5.78 14.00
CA ASN A 16 -19.35 6.58 14.23
C ASN A 16 -18.99 7.50 13.04
N GLN A 17 -19.22 7.07 11.80
CA GLN A 17 -19.00 7.93 10.62
C GLN A 17 -20.04 9.05 10.52
N VAL A 18 -21.31 8.78 10.86
CA VAL A 18 -22.41 9.77 10.80
C VAL A 18 -22.38 10.73 12.00
N ILE A 19 -22.08 10.25 13.22
CA ILE A 19 -21.99 11.10 14.41
C ILE A 19 -20.76 12.02 14.35
N LEU A 20 -19.61 11.57 13.86
CA LEU A 20 -18.44 12.46 13.79
C LEU A 20 -18.62 13.60 12.77
N GLN A 21 -19.38 13.40 11.68
CA GLN A 21 -19.70 14.47 10.75
C GLN A 21 -20.65 15.54 11.34
N SER A 22 -21.46 15.20 12.36
CA SER A 22 -22.36 16.12 13.06
C SER A 22 -21.80 16.72 14.37
N LEU A 23 -20.63 16.25 14.82
CA LEU A 23 -19.96 16.76 16.02
C LEU A 23 -19.11 18.00 15.73
N GLY A 24 -19.20 19.02 16.60
CA GLY A 24 -18.33 20.19 16.58
C GLY A 24 -16.85 19.81 16.80
N ASN A 25 -15.93 20.61 16.22
CA ASN A 25 -14.49 20.33 16.18
C ASN A 25 -13.87 19.93 17.53
N SER A 26 -14.34 20.52 18.64
CA SER A 26 -13.87 20.22 20.00
C SER A 26 -14.07 18.76 20.43
N VAL A 27 -15.20 18.14 20.04
CA VAL A 27 -15.49 16.74 20.39
C VAL A 27 -14.64 15.79 19.54
N ARG A 28 -14.38 16.13 18.27
CA ARG A 28 -13.47 15.35 17.41
C ARG A 28 -12.05 15.31 17.99
N GLU A 29 -11.53 16.45 18.42
CA GLU A 29 -10.19 16.52 19.03
C GLU A 29 -10.11 15.73 20.34
N THR A 30 -11.16 15.77 21.16
CA THR A 30 -11.21 15.00 22.42
C THR A 30 -11.22 13.50 22.16
N VAL A 31 -12.01 13.04 21.18
CA VAL A 31 -12.04 11.63 20.76
C VAL A 31 -10.70 11.20 20.20
N ARG A 32 -10.07 12.01 19.32
CA ARG A 32 -8.70 11.75 18.81
C ARG A 32 -7.69 11.57 19.94
N ALA A 33 -7.70 12.46 20.93
CA ALA A 33 -6.79 12.39 22.06
C ALA A 33 -6.95 11.12 22.90
N ILE A 34 -8.19 10.67 23.14
CA ILE A 34 -8.48 9.44 23.88
C ILE A 34 -8.00 8.22 23.11
N VAL A 35 -8.30 8.13 21.82
CA VAL A 35 -7.90 6.99 20.98
C VAL A 35 -6.37 6.92 20.88
N LYS A 36 -5.70 8.05 20.66
CA LYS A 36 -4.23 8.15 20.63
C LYS A 36 -3.56 7.64 21.92
N LYS A 37 -4.16 7.95 23.08
CA LYS A 37 -3.67 7.48 24.38
C LYS A 37 -3.76 5.95 24.50
N GLU A 38 -4.86 5.34 24.07
CA GLU A 38 -5.02 3.88 24.12
C GLU A 38 -4.14 3.17 23.10
N PHE A 39 -3.92 3.76 21.92
CA PHE A 39 -3.02 3.22 20.90
C PHE A 39 -1.57 3.16 21.39
N LYS A 40 -1.06 4.22 22.03
CA LYS A 40 0.29 4.23 22.63
C LYS A 40 0.49 3.08 23.63
N LYS A 41 -0.55 2.73 24.41
CA LYS A 41 -0.49 1.59 25.34
C LYS A 41 -0.38 0.25 24.61
N LEU A 42 -1.10 0.07 23.51
CA LEU A 42 -1.06 -1.16 22.71
C LEU A 42 0.31 -1.36 22.05
N ILE A 43 0.95 -0.28 21.59
CA ILE A 43 2.30 -0.35 20.99
C ILE A 43 3.35 -0.73 22.04
N ASN A 44 3.28 -0.14 23.23
CA ASN A 44 4.30 -0.39 24.26
C ASN A 44 4.28 -1.85 24.78
N ASN A 45 3.21 -2.59 24.54
CA ASN A 45 3.07 -3.99 24.94
C ASN A 45 3.42 -4.99 23.82
N SER A 46 3.63 -4.55 22.58
CA SER A 46 4.06 -5.44 21.48
C SER A 46 5.58 -5.56 21.44
N SER A 47 6.17 -6.25 22.41
CA SER A 47 7.54 -6.74 22.28
C SER A 47 7.53 -8.00 21.42
N VAL A 48 8.23 -7.97 20.29
CA VAL A 48 8.36 -9.11 19.36
C VAL A 48 9.35 -10.12 19.95
N PRO A 49 8.99 -11.41 20.11
CA PRO A 49 9.94 -12.45 20.47
C PRO A 49 10.83 -12.75 19.26
N THR A 50 12.14 -12.62 19.42
CA THR A 50 13.13 -13.07 18.43
C THR A 50 13.23 -14.59 18.46
N SER A 51 12.89 -15.25 17.36
CA SER A 51 13.36 -16.62 17.07
C SER A 51 14.05 -16.62 15.72
N GLU A 52 15.32 -17.02 15.74
CA GLU A 52 16.18 -17.15 14.56
C GLU A 52 15.89 -18.48 13.85
N THR A 53 15.81 -18.45 12.52
CA THR A 53 16.65 -19.25 11.61
C THR A 53 16.29 -18.95 10.15
N GLY A 54 17.30 -18.62 9.31
CA GLY A 54 17.22 -18.72 7.85
C GLY A 54 17.54 -17.45 7.03
N SER A 55 18.80 -17.36 6.58
CA SER A 55 19.38 -16.49 5.52
C SER A 55 19.25 -14.97 5.63
N ASN A 56 20.42 -14.34 5.84
CA ASN A 56 20.74 -12.92 5.93
C ASN A 56 20.04 -11.96 4.93
N GLN A 57 18.92 -11.40 5.37
CA GLN A 57 18.75 -9.95 5.40
C GLN A 57 18.45 -9.58 6.85
N THR A 58 19.34 -8.84 7.51
CA THR A 58 19.09 -8.28 8.84
C THR A 58 17.83 -7.43 8.77
N ARG A 59 16.69 -7.97 9.24
CA ARG A 59 15.44 -7.21 9.42
C ARG A 59 15.79 -6.04 10.34
N ASP A 60 15.70 -4.82 9.82
CA ASP A 60 15.78 -3.62 10.67
C ASP A 60 14.52 -3.63 11.55
N PRO A 61 14.66 -3.88 12.87
CA PRO A 61 13.52 -4.06 13.78
C PRO A 61 12.65 -2.80 13.89
N ASP A 62 13.14 -1.65 13.40
CA ASP A 62 12.38 -0.41 13.38
C ASP A 62 11.25 -0.42 12.33
N TRP A 63 11.24 -1.35 11.36
CA TRP A 63 10.20 -1.44 10.32
C TRP A 63 9.13 -2.46 10.65
N ILE A 64 7.88 -1.99 10.68
CA ILE A 64 6.70 -2.82 10.94
C ILE A 64 5.95 -3.03 9.62
N PRO A 65 5.84 -4.27 9.09
CA PRO A 65 5.04 -4.53 7.89
C PRO A 65 3.56 -4.36 8.22
N ILE A 66 2.89 -3.45 7.51
CA ILE A 66 1.48 -3.11 7.74
C ILE A 66 0.55 -3.65 6.67
N PHE A 67 1.10 -3.97 5.49
CA PHE A 67 0.34 -4.48 4.36
C PHE A 67 1.19 -5.40 3.51
N ILE A 68 0.64 -6.54 3.13
CA ILE A 68 1.22 -7.46 2.15
C ILE A 68 0.20 -7.63 1.03
N ALA A 69 0.50 -7.08 -0.13
CA ALA A 69 -0.26 -7.30 -1.35
C ALA A 69 0.31 -8.49 -2.11
N CYS A 70 -0.60 -9.31 -2.63
CA CYS A 70 -0.31 -10.62 -3.20
C CYS A 70 -0.93 -10.70 -4.59
N PRO A 71 -0.20 -11.19 -5.60
CA PRO A 71 -0.68 -11.18 -6.97
C PRO A 71 -1.67 -12.33 -7.22
N GLY A 72 -2.47 -12.24 -8.29
CA GLY A 72 -3.27 -13.34 -8.82
C GLY A 72 -4.46 -13.81 -7.98
N ASN A 73 -4.74 -13.16 -6.85
CA ASN A 73 -5.82 -13.54 -5.93
C ASN A 73 -7.19 -12.93 -6.28
N LYS A 74 -7.28 -12.18 -7.39
CA LYS A 74 -8.50 -11.53 -7.91
C LYS A 74 -9.14 -10.50 -6.97
N ARG A 75 -8.38 -10.00 -6.00
CA ARG A 75 -8.81 -8.94 -5.08
C ARG A 75 -8.02 -7.67 -5.38
N SER A 76 -8.73 -6.55 -5.44
CA SER A 76 -8.10 -5.24 -5.64
C SER A 76 -7.25 -4.87 -4.42
N VAL A 77 -5.99 -4.53 -4.65
CA VAL A 77 -5.04 -3.99 -3.69
C VAL A 77 -5.54 -2.63 -3.19
N TYR A 78 -5.97 -1.75 -4.10
CA TYR A 78 -6.45 -0.42 -3.76
C TYR A 78 -7.66 -0.45 -2.83
N ARG A 79 -8.67 -1.27 -3.18
CA ARG A 79 -9.85 -1.44 -2.35
C ARG A 79 -9.53 -2.10 -1.02
N SER A 80 -8.64 -3.10 -1.04
CA SER A 80 -8.22 -3.83 0.16
C SER A 80 -7.32 -3.01 1.08
N TRP A 81 -6.75 -1.90 0.60
CA TRP A 81 -6.06 -0.92 1.41
C TRP A 81 -7.05 0.06 2.06
N LEU A 82 -7.97 0.62 1.27
CA LEU A 82 -8.88 1.69 1.73
C LEU A 82 -10.07 1.21 2.55
N THR A 83 -10.53 -0.02 2.33
CA THR A 83 -11.72 -0.54 3.00
C THR A 83 -11.30 -1.27 4.28
N PRO A 84 -11.88 -0.97 5.46
CA PRO A 84 -11.64 -1.75 6.67
C PRO A 84 -11.92 -3.24 6.45
N ALA A 85 -11.01 -4.08 6.90
CA ALA A 85 -11.04 -5.53 6.69
C ALA A 85 -10.37 -6.27 7.87
N PRO A 86 -10.51 -7.59 7.99
CA PRO A 86 -9.77 -8.36 9.00
C PRO A 86 -8.27 -8.07 8.94
N PHE A 87 -7.65 -7.95 10.11
CA PHE A 87 -6.24 -7.62 10.27
C PHE A 87 -5.53 -8.60 11.21
N ASP A 88 -4.21 -8.64 11.12
CA ASP A 88 -3.33 -9.47 11.94
C ASP A 88 -2.19 -8.60 12.49
N GLU A 89 -2.18 -8.37 13.81
CA GLU A 89 -1.13 -7.59 14.48
C GLU A 89 0.19 -8.37 14.65
N SER A 90 0.20 -9.65 14.33
CA SER A 90 1.40 -10.48 14.25
C SER A 90 1.90 -10.66 12.81
N LEU A 91 1.39 -9.87 11.86
CA LEU A 91 1.74 -9.97 10.45
C LEU A 91 3.26 -9.96 10.24
N GLU A 92 3.76 -11.04 9.64
CA GLU A 92 5.14 -11.21 9.21
C GLU A 92 5.24 -11.31 7.68
N ILE A 93 6.37 -10.83 7.15
CA ILE A 93 6.69 -10.95 5.72
C ILE A 93 7.03 -12.40 5.41
N SER A 94 6.23 -13.04 4.56
CA SER A 94 6.48 -14.38 4.05
C SER A 94 5.88 -14.53 2.66
N LEU A 95 6.68 -14.98 1.70
CA LEU A 95 6.22 -15.25 0.33
C LEU A 95 5.19 -16.39 0.26
N LYS A 96 5.19 -17.29 1.25
CA LYS A 96 4.19 -18.37 1.37
C LYS A 96 2.80 -17.82 1.71
N THR A 97 2.71 -16.57 2.17
CA THR A 97 1.45 -15.95 2.65
C THR A 97 0.51 -15.54 1.51
N CYS A 98 0.99 -15.56 0.26
CA CYS A 98 0.26 -15.01 -0.89
C CYS A 98 -0.76 -15.94 -1.57
N GLU A 99 -1.09 -17.08 -0.98
CA GLU A 99 -1.97 -18.08 -1.62
C GLU A 99 -3.46 -17.69 -1.68
N LYS A 100 -3.95 -16.74 -0.88
CA LYS A 100 -5.41 -16.54 -0.72
C LYS A 100 -5.90 -15.09 -0.68
N ASP A 101 -5.15 -14.18 -0.06
CA ASP A 101 -5.61 -12.81 0.16
C ASP A 101 -4.44 -11.87 0.47
N HIS A 102 -4.69 -10.58 0.43
CA HIS A 102 -3.83 -9.59 1.04
C HIS A 102 -3.87 -9.69 2.56
N LYS A 103 -2.80 -9.24 3.22
CA LYS A 103 -2.73 -9.17 4.68
C LYS A 103 -2.50 -7.75 5.12
N ARG A 104 -3.06 -7.38 6.28
CA ARG A 104 -2.96 -6.02 6.80
C ARG A 104 -2.95 -5.96 8.31
N ARG A 105 -2.46 -4.85 8.86
CA ARG A 105 -2.60 -4.45 10.27
C ARG A 105 -3.67 -3.38 10.45
N SER A 106 -4.18 -3.22 11.66
CA SER A 106 -5.22 -2.22 11.96
C SER A 106 -4.75 -0.78 11.82
N ILE A 107 -3.43 -0.54 11.82
CA ILE A 107 -2.86 0.82 11.69
C ILE A 107 -3.28 1.52 10.40
N ILE A 108 -3.58 0.80 9.32
CA ILE A 108 -4.06 1.41 8.07
C ILE A 108 -5.44 2.06 8.27
N ASP A 109 -6.32 1.41 9.03
CA ASP A 109 -7.67 1.93 9.32
C ASP A 109 -7.61 3.11 10.31
N ARG A 110 -6.61 3.08 11.20
CA ARG A 110 -6.38 4.07 12.26
C ARG A 110 -5.55 5.27 11.84
N TRP A 111 -4.87 5.19 10.69
CA TRP A 111 -3.97 6.23 10.19
C TRP A 111 -4.60 7.62 10.25
N ASN A 112 -5.83 7.78 9.78
CA ASN A 112 -6.47 9.11 9.66
C ASN A 112 -7.09 9.62 10.97
N TRP A 113 -6.96 8.87 12.07
CA TRP A 113 -7.63 9.16 13.33
C TRP A 113 -6.65 9.34 14.49
N ASP A 114 -5.72 8.42 14.66
CA ASP A 114 -4.87 8.35 15.86
C ASP A 114 -3.44 7.86 15.60
N ALA A 115 -3.08 7.60 14.34
CA ALA A 115 -1.75 7.12 13.96
C ALA A 115 -0.98 8.01 12.97
N ASP A 116 -1.58 9.07 12.42
CA ASP A 116 -0.94 10.01 11.49
C ASP A 116 0.27 10.74 12.09
N ASP A 117 0.22 11.02 13.39
CA ASP A 117 1.30 11.63 14.15
C ASP A 117 2.25 10.60 14.81
N LEU A 118 2.10 9.32 14.47
CA LEU A 118 2.97 8.24 14.94
C LEU A 118 3.84 7.66 13.83
N ILE A 119 3.55 7.95 12.56
CA ILE A 119 4.26 7.40 11.41
C ILE A 119 5.35 8.39 10.98
N ASP A 120 6.61 7.99 11.12
CA ASP A 120 7.79 8.76 10.69
C ASP A 120 8.02 8.58 9.19
N GLN A 121 8.06 7.32 8.76
CA GLN A 121 8.34 6.95 7.37
C GLN A 121 7.48 5.79 6.93
N VAL A 122 7.21 5.75 5.62
CA VAL A 122 6.51 4.64 4.96
C VAL A 122 7.42 4.09 3.88
N ARG A 123 7.55 2.77 3.82
CA ARG A 123 8.39 2.08 2.85
C ARG A 123 7.55 1.09 2.05
N VAL A 124 7.72 1.09 0.74
CA VAL A 124 7.18 0.08 -0.16
C VAL A 124 8.33 -0.71 -0.73
N ASP A 125 8.30 -2.03 -0.54
CA ASP A 125 9.26 -2.98 -1.08
C ASP A 125 8.55 -3.94 -2.05
N LEU A 126 9.12 -4.09 -3.25
CA LEU A 126 8.68 -5.05 -4.26
C LEU A 126 9.63 -6.24 -4.25
N TYR A 127 9.09 -7.40 -3.91
CA TYR A 127 9.87 -8.63 -3.79
C TYR A 127 9.84 -9.43 -5.09
N LYS A 128 11.00 -9.89 -5.53
CA LYS A 128 11.18 -10.87 -6.59
C LYS A 128 12.14 -11.93 -6.10
N ASP A 129 11.78 -13.20 -6.21
CA ASP A 129 12.66 -14.32 -5.83
C ASP A 129 13.24 -14.18 -4.40
N SER A 130 12.41 -13.72 -3.46
CA SER A 130 12.76 -13.44 -2.05
C SER A 130 13.71 -12.26 -1.80
N GLN A 131 14.00 -11.45 -2.81
CA GLN A 131 14.83 -10.25 -2.70
C GLN A 131 14.01 -8.99 -3.01
N VAL A 132 14.41 -7.86 -2.42
CA VAL A 132 13.80 -6.56 -2.72
C VAL A 132 14.45 -6.01 -3.99
N ASP A 133 13.72 -6.03 -5.10
CA ASP A 133 14.21 -5.56 -6.40
C ASP A 133 13.95 -4.06 -6.61
N ALA A 134 12.88 -3.54 -6.01
CA ALA A 134 12.58 -2.12 -6.02
C ALA A 134 12.04 -1.66 -4.66
N MET A 135 12.45 -0.46 -4.26
CA MET A 135 12.05 0.16 -3.01
C MET A 135 11.72 1.64 -3.21
N PHE A 136 10.70 2.10 -2.49
CA PHE A 136 10.31 3.50 -2.36
C PHE A 136 10.16 3.85 -0.88
N LEU A 137 10.81 4.93 -0.45
CA LEU A 137 10.77 5.45 0.91
C LEU A 137 10.10 6.82 0.90
N PHE A 138 9.12 7.01 1.79
CA PHE A 138 8.28 8.19 1.88
C PHE A 138 8.32 8.81 3.28
N ASP A 139 8.12 10.11 3.34
CA ASP A 139 7.85 10.88 4.55
C ASP A 139 6.41 10.64 5.00
N GLY A 140 6.27 9.93 6.12
CA GLY A 140 4.99 9.57 6.69
C GLY A 140 4.38 10.63 7.59
N LYS A 141 5.13 11.66 7.99
CA LYS A 141 4.67 12.63 8.98
C LYS A 141 3.48 13.44 8.48
N GLY A 142 2.42 13.49 9.28
CA GLY A 142 1.21 14.24 8.95
C GLY A 142 0.59 13.79 7.62
N SER A 143 0.81 12.53 7.25
CA SER A 143 0.15 11.91 6.09
C SER A 143 -1.13 11.20 6.52
N SER A 144 -2.00 10.93 5.55
CA SER A 144 -3.15 10.04 5.70
C SER A 144 -2.83 8.69 5.09
N ASN A 145 -3.68 7.68 5.30
CA ASN A 145 -3.57 6.39 4.61
C ASN A 145 -3.62 6.49 3.08
N VAL A 146 -3.98 7.63 2.50
CA VAL A 146 -3.96 7.87 1.05
C VAL A 146 -2.80 8.77 0.64
N SER A 147 -2.56 9.86 1.38
CA SER A 147 -1.67 10.94 0.92
C SER A 147 -0.19 10.63 1.06
N TRP A 148 0.19 9.58 1.82
CA TRP A 148 1.59 9.18 2.00
C TRP A 148 2.26 8.75 0.69
N PHE A 149 1.50 8.16 -0.24
CA PHE A 149 1.99 7.72 -1.54
C PHE A 149 1.88 8.87 -2.55
N SER A 150 2.80 9.83 -2.46
CA SER A 150 2.87 10.96 -3.37
C SER A 150 4.31 11.35 -3.71
N LYS A 151 4.47 12.04 -4.83
CA LYS A 151 5.76 12.59 -5.26
C LYS A 151 6.35 13.50 -4.19
N GLU A 152 5.53 14.34 -3.59
CA GLU A 152 5.92 15.32 -2.59
C GLU A 152 6.42 14.64 -1.32
N ARG A 153 6.09 13.38 -1.06
CA ARG A 153 6.57 12.66 0.12
C ARG A 153 7.71 11.72 -0.17
N LEU A 154 8.10 11.52 -1.43
CA LEU A 154 9.21 10.63 -1.76
C LEU A 154 10.53 11.16 -1.17
N ILE A 155 11.15 10.36 -0.29
CA ILE A 155 12.48 10.60 0.28
C ILE A 155 13.55 9.97 -0.60
N LYS A 156 13.37 8.69 -0.97
CA LYS A 156 14.35 7.91 -1.72
C LYS A 156 13.65 6.80 -2.51
N SER A 157 14.25 6.40 -3.64
CA SER A 157 13.88 5.17 -4.33
C SER A 157 15.11 4.43 -4.83
N THR A 158 14.90 3.24 -5.41
CA THR A 158 15.94 2.49 -6.14
C THR A 158 16.34 3.16 -7.46
N TYR A 159 15.49 4.03 -7.99
CA TYR A 159 15.66 4.67 -9.28
C TYR A 159 16.38 6.01 -9.15
N LYS A 160 17.41 6.23 -9.98
CA LYS A 160 18.26 7.42 -9.96
C LYS A 160 17.58 8.66 -10.55
N ASP A 161 16.62 8.44 -11.45
CA ASP A 161 15.88 9.49 -12.14
C ASP A 161 14.53 9.82 -11.47
N LEU A 162 14.14 9.07 -10.43
CA LEU A 162 12.93 9.32 -9.66
C LEU A 162 13.24 10.13 -8.40
N SER A 163 12.76 11.35 -8.36
CA SER A 163 12.88 12.27 -7.23
C SER A 163 11.68 13.19 -7.14
N ARG A 164 11.61 14.01 -6.09
CA ARG A 164 10.55 15.03 -5.91
C ARG A 164 10.48 16.04 -7.06
N THR A 165 11.59 16.23 -7.78
CA THR A 165 11.72 17.17 -8.92
C THR A 165 11.66 16.48 -10.29
N ALA A 166 11.52 15.15 -10.33
CA ALA A 166 11.40 14.42 -11.59
C ALA A 166 10.14 14.86 -12.37
N LYS A 167 10.22 14.79 -13.70
CA LYS A 167 9.06 14.96 -14.57
C LYS A 167 8.17 13.71 -14.44
N ILE A 168 6.98 13.93 -13.90
CA ILE A 168 6.03 12.89 -13.52
C ILE A 168 4.65 13.34 -13.96
N ASN A 169 3.91 12.43 -14.59
CA ASN A 169 2.53 12.67 -14.98
C ASN A 169 1.53 12.13 -13.93
N PHE A 170 1.80 10.94 -13.40
CA PHE A 170 1.00 10.36 -12.32
C PHE A 170 1.89 9.85 -11.18
N PHE A 171 1.54 10.21 -9.95
CA PHE A 171 2.11 9.66 -8.73
C PHE A 171 1.06 9.68 -7.63
N SER A 172 0.24 8.64 -7.60
CA SER A 172 -0.77 8.49 -6.56
C SER A 172 -1.20 7.04 -6.39
N MET A 173 -1.78 6.75 -5.22
CA MET A 173 -2.36 5.44 -4.95
C MET A 173 -3.57 5.14 -5.85
N ALA A 174 -4.39 6.16 -6.15
CA ALA A 174 -5.53 6.02 -7.04
C ALA A 174 -5.11 5.80 -8.51
N GLY A 175 -3.97 6.38 -8.92
CA GLY A 175 -3.43 6.25 -10.27
C GLY A 175 -4.44 6.62 -11.36
N LEU A 176 -4.53 5.79 -12.41
CA LEU A 176 -5.55 5.90 -13.45
C LEU A 176 -6.76 5.04 -13.06
N TYR A 177 -7.65 5.64 -12.29
CA TYR A 177 -8.79 4.97 -11.67
C TYR A 177 -9.73 4.26 -12.66
N ASP A 178 -10.05 4.89 -13.80
CA ASP A 178 -11.01 4.35 -14.77
C ASP A 178 -10.57 3.03 -15.43
N ILE A 179 -9.26 2.75 -15.40
CA ILE A 179 -8.65 1.53 -15.93
C ILE A 179 -7.91 0.74 -14.84
N ASP A 180 -8.23 0.97 -13.57
CA ASP A 180 -7.73 0.23 -12.42
C ASP A 180 -6.19 0.08 -12.34
N ARG A 181 -5.45 1.09 -12.84
CA ARG A 181 -4.00 1.18 -12.63
C ARG A 181 -3.73 1.95 -11.35
N HIS A 182 -3.55 1.22 -10.25
CA HIS A 182 -3.36 1.77 -8.92
C HIS A 182 -1.89 1.78 -8.49
N PHE A 183 -1.59 2.50 -7.42
CA PHE A 183 -0.22 2.72 -6.93
C PHE A 183 0.73 3.07 -8.08
N TYR A 184 0.37 4.14 -8.79
CA TYR A 184 0.91 4.42 -10.11
C TYR A 184 1.97 5.52 -10.03
N ILE A 185 3.18 5.20 -10.48
CA ILE A 185 4.31 6.12 -10.61
C ILE A 185 4.75 6.12 -12.08
N ASN A 186 4.34 7.14 -12.82
CA ASN A 186 4.51 7.26 -14.27
C ASN A 186 5.16 8.59 -14.65
N SER A 187 6.13 8.53 -15.58
CA SER A 187 6.87 9.69 -16.06
C SER A 187 6.13 10.41 -17.19
N ALA A 188 5.59 9.66 -18.14
CA ALA A 188 4.87 10.17 -19.29
C ALA A 188 3.71 9.24 -19.65
N ASN A 189 2.57 9.83 -20.01
CA ASN A 189 1.43 9.14 -20.58
C ASN A 189 1.22 9.70 -21.99
N GLY A 190 1.67 8.96 -23.00
CA GLY A 190 1.53 9.31 -24.42
C GLY A 190 0.75 8.26 -25.20
N GLY A 191 -0.01 7.42 -24.49
CA GLY A 191 -0.55 6.16 -24.99
C GLY A 191 0.44 5.01 -24.81
N CYS A 192 -0.03 3.77 -24.95
CA CYS A 192 0.74 2.54 -24.68
C CYS A 192 2.17 2.52 -25.25
N PRO A 193 2.41 2.95 -26.52
CA PRO A 193 3.77 2.96 -27.10
C PRO A 193 4.71 4.05 -26.54
N ASN A 194 4.22 4.88 -25.61
CA ASN A 194 4.95 5.97 -24.98
C ASN A 194 4.69 6.03 -23.47
N ASP A 195 4.13 4.98 -22.87
CA ASP A 195 3.91 4.92 -21.43
C ASP A 195 5.21 4.46 -20.76
N PHE A 196 5.83 5.39 -20.02
CA PHE A 196 7.03 5.15 -19.24
C PHE A 196 6.79 5.36 -17.76
N GLY A 197 7.37 4.52 -16.92
CA GLY A 197 7.25 4.70 -15.48
C GLY A 197 8.14 3.80 -14.67
N TRP A 198 7.82 3.74 -13.38
CA TRP A 198 8.64 3.03 -12.39
C TRP A 198 7.85 1.93 -11.69
N PHE A 199 6.56 2.15 -11.45
CA PHE A 199 5.73 1.20 -10.73
C PHE A 199 4.24 1.39 -11.03
N GLN A 200 3.52 0.28 -11.18
CA GLN A 200 2.07 0.26 -11.25
C GLN A 200 1.51 -1.09 -10.79
N ILE A 201 0.28 -1.06 -10.29
CA ILE A 201 -0.52 -2.26 -10.02
C ILE A 201 -1.66 -2.30 -11.03
N ILE A 202 -1.70 -3.37 -11.83
CA ILE A 202 -2.89 -3.69 -12.61
C ILE A 202 -3.84 -4.42 -11.67
N ASP A 203 -4.87 -3.72 -11.21
CA ASP A 203 -5.60 -4.10 -10.00
C ASP A 203 -6.90 -4.84 -10.27
N SER A 204 -7.35 -4.83 -11.52
CA SER A 204 -8.53 -5.54 -11.98
C SER A 204 -8.37 -5.98 -13.44
N ARG A 205 -9.22 -6.89 -13.89
CA ARG A 205 -9.36 -7.16 -15.32
C ARG A 205 -10.10 -5.98 -15.94
N LEU A 206 -9.46 -5.26 -16.88
CA LEU A 206 -10.13 -4.15 -17.55
C LEU A 206 -11.50 -4.58 -18.08
N ARG A 207 -12.50 -3.73 -17.83
CA ARG A 207 -13.86 -3.89 -18.39
C ARG A 207 -13.94 -3.43 -19.84
N HIS A 208 -12.87 -2.83 -20.37
CA HIS A 208 -12.84 -2.26 -21.71
C HIS A 208 -12.26 -3.27 -22.69
N GLY A 209 -13.17 -3.96 -23.39
CA GLY A 209 -12.81 -4.83 -24.50
C GLY A 209 -11.92 -4.08 -25.49
N THR A 210 -10.75 -4.64 -25.78
CA THR A 210 -9.89 -4.35 -26.94
C THR A 210 -9.16 -3.01 -27.03
N SER A 211 -9.31 -2.07 -26.08
CA SER A 211 -8.64 -0.74 -26.15
C SER A 211 -7.64 -0.44 -25.02
N GLY A 212 -7.27 -1.43 -24.21
CA GLY A 212 -6.22 -1.31 -23.20
C GLY A 212 -4.82 -1.56 -23.77
N CYS A 213 -3.77 -1.17 -23.04
CA CYS A 213 -2.40 -1.51 -23.41
C CYS A 213 -2.18 -3.02 -23.30
N THR A 214 -1.26 -3.58 -24.09
CA THR A 214 -0.98 -5.01 -24.08
C THR A 214 -0.55 -5.49 -22.70
N PHE A 215 0.17 -4.65 -21.95
CA PHE A 215 0.55 -4.93 -20.57
C PHE A 215 -0.60 -4.90 -19.55
N ASP A 216 -1.79 -4.37 -19.88
CA ASP A 216 -2.97 -4.45 -19.00
C ASP A 216 -3.67 -5.83 -19.09
N HIS A 217 -3.36 -6.58 -20.15
CA HIS A 217 -4.01 -7.84 -20.51
C HIS A 217 -3.01 -8.95 -20.81
N LEU A 218 -2.00 -9.08 -19.95
CA LEU A 218 -0.98 -10.11 -20.11
C LEU A 218 -1.59 -11.51 -19.95
N TYR A 219 -1.66 -12.24 -21.05
CA TYR A 219 -2.11 -13.63 -21.07
C TYR A 219 -1.33 -14.47 -20.06
N GLY A 220 -2.06 -15.25 -19.26
CA GLY A 220 -1.47 -16.12 -18.24
C GLY A 220 -1.20 -15.44 -16.89
N ARG A 221 -1.51 -14.15 -16.73
CA ARG A 221 -1.38 -13.44 -15.45
C ARG A 221 -2.75 -13.02 -14.91
N GLU A 222 -3.06 -13.48 -13.70
CA GLU A 222 -4.26 -13.08 -12.98
C GLU A 222 -3.98 -11.81 -12.18
N TYR A 223 -5.00 -10.94 -12.06
CA TYR A 223 -4.92 -9.73 -11.25
C TYR A 223 -5.04 -10.03 -9.74
N PRO A 224 -4.54 -9.16 -8.86
CA PRO A 224 -3.69 -8.01 -9.20
C PRO A 224 -2.29 -8.47 -9.60
N TYR A 225 -1.53 -7.63 -10.29
CA TYR A 225 -0.09 -7.87 -10.49
C TYR A 225 0.71 -6.58 -10.48
N PHE A 226 1.97 -6.70 -10.04
CA PHE A 226 2.82 -5.58 -9.66
C PHE A 226 3.90 -5.40 -10.70
N MET A 227 3.73 -4.42 -11.58
CA MET A 227 4.71 -4.10 -12.62
C MET A 227 5.69 -3.04 -12.11
N TYR A 228 6.99 -3.26 -12.31
CA TYR A 228 8.01 -2.30 -11.92
C TYR A 228 9.17 -2.27 -12.91
N ALA A 229 9.84 -1.13 -13.03
CA ALA A 229 10.98 -0.98 -13.92
C ALA A 229 12.18 -1.78 -13.38
N THR A 230 12.79 -2.63 -14.20
CA THR A 230 13.88 -3.53 -13.77
C THR A 230 15.24 -2.85 -13.78
N ARG A 231 15.32 -1.65 -14.37
CA ARG A 231 16.52 -0.84 -14.44
C ARG A 231 16.46 0.27 -13.39
N ASN A 232 17.58 0.92 -13.11
CA ASN A 232 17.64 2.04 -12.16
C ASN A 232 17.04 3.36 -12.69
N LYS A 233 16.13 3.30 -13.66
CA LYS A 233 15.43 4.43 -14.28
C LYS A 233 14.03 4.04 -14.77
N ALA A 234 13.22 5.02 -15.20
CA ALA A 234 11.93 4.74 -15.82
C ALA A 234 12.09 3.79 -17.04
N GLY A 235 11.27 2.75 -17.10
CA GLY A 235 11.20 1.81 -18.21
C GLY A 235 10.06 2.14 -19.17
N HIS A 236 10.00 1.49 -20.33
CA HIS A 236 8.83 1.47 -21.24
C HIS A 236 7.95 0.22 -21.03
N TYR A 237 6.66 0.36 -20.70
CA TYR A 237 5.86 -0.75 -20.15
C TYR A 237 5.69 -1.97 -21.08
N ASP A 238 5.67 -1.77 -22.40
CA ASP A 238 5.61 -2.86 -23.40
C ASP A 238 6.98 -3.33 -23.90
N LYS A 239 8.09 -2.84 -23.33
CA LYS A 239 9.44 -3.23 -23.78
C LYS A 239 10.03 -4.31 -22.88
N GLU A 240 10.32 -5.45 -23.48
CA GLU A 240 11.00 -6.56 -22.81
C GLU A 240 12.31 -6.09 -22.16
N GLY A 241 12.51 -6.49 -20.91
CA GLY A 241 13.70 -6.15 -20.12
C GLY A 241 13.73 -4.73 -19.57
N ASP A 242 12.76 -3.87 -19.88
CA ASP A 242 12.57 -2.58 -19.21
C ASP A 242 11.61 -2.70 -18.00
N PHE A 243 10.76 -3.73 -17.97
CA PHE A 243 9.83 -4.02 -16.85
C PHE A 243 9.83 -5.49 -16.44
N GLY A 244 9.45 -5.70 -15.18
CA GLY A 244 9.30 -6.99 -14.53
C GLY A 244 8.07 -7.03 -13.62
N PHE A 245 7.85 -8.19 -13.00
CA PHE A 245 6.70 -8.43 -12.14
C PHE A 245 7.15 -8.88 -10.77
N ALA A 246 6.70 -8.21 -9.71
CA ALA A 246 7.00 -8.61 -8.34
C ALA A 246 6.08 -9.74 -7.89
N ASP A 247 6.61 -10.63 -7.07
CA ASP A 247 5.88 -11.75 -6.47
C ASP A 247 5.07 -11.28 -5.25
N MET A 248 5.42 -10.12 -4.68
CA MET A 248 4.75 -9.52 -3.52
C MET A 248 5.09 -8.02 -3.41
N MET A 249 4.15 -7.20 -2.97
CA MET A 249 4.41 -5.83 -2.52
C MET A 249 4.18 -5.75 -1.01
N VAL A 250 5.16 -5.23 -0.27
CA VAL A 250 5.06 -5.01 1.17
C VAL A 250 5.10 -3.52 1.46
N THR A 251 4.10 -3.02 2.19
CA THR A 251 4.15 -1.69 2.80
C THR A 251 4.49 -1.83 4.27
N SER A 252 5.54 -1.13 4.69
CA SER A 252 6.01 -1.08 6.08
C SER A 252 6.03 0.36 6.58
N VAL A 253 5.93 0.54 7.89
CA VAL A 253 6.07 1.86 8.54
C VAL A 253 7.16 1.83 9.58
N LYS A 254 7.83 2.97 9.74
CA LYS A 254 8.67 3.29 10.88
C LYS A 254 7.92 4.27 11.77
N LYS A 255 7.89 4.01 13.07
CA LYS A 255 7.21 4.88 14.03
C LYS A 255 8.13 6.01 14.50
N ILE A 256 7.56 7.16 14.84
CA ILE A 256 8.28 8.24 15.52
C ILE A 256 8.74 7.72 16.89
N LYS A 257 10.02 7.91 17.22
CA LYS A 257 10.62 7.55 18.50
C LYS A 257 10.22 8.54 19.60
#